data_AF-A0A1Q3E499-F1
#
_entry.id   AF-A0A1Q3E499-F1
#
_cell.length_a   1.000
_cell.length_b   1.000
_cell.length_c   1.000
_cell.angle_alpha   90.00
_cell.angle_beta   90.00
_cell.angle_gamma   90.00
#
_symmetry.space_group_name_H-M   'P 1'
#
loop_
_entity.id
_entity.type
_entity.pdbx_description
1 polymer ?
#
loop_
_entity_poly.entity_id
_entity_poly.type
_entity_poly.pdbx_seq_one_letter_code
_entity_poly.pdbx_strand_id
1 'polypeptide(L)'
;MDNMLPLNAVSAVIIISGEIGTPENVWKGPDIPVVLRRPTLPSLESGILDDDYAKRPENFHRIDVLEPHPNPPFELPPAGNLSLHIRLGKMISEGRTGMLFDCECSIPCGNETLGYQIPPIVVKLATQYHSEDMTKEAIMYEGLQCLQGSVIPRCYGFFQFR
;
A
#
# COMPACT_ATOMS: atom_id res chain seq x y z
N MET A 1 -9.20 -7.10 24.06
CA MET A 1 -8.32 -7.03 22.88
C MET A 1 -9.13 -6.34 21.81
N ASP A 2 -8.70 -5.15 21.37
CA ASP A 2 -9.36 -4.48 20.25
C ASP A 2 -9.23 -5.38 19.03
N ASN A 3 -10.37 -5.74 18.43
CA ASN A 3 -10.42 -6.53 17.22
C ASN A 3 -9.98 -5.62 16.07
N MET A 4 -8.68 -5.47 15.84
CA MET A 4 -8.18 -4.70 14.69
C MET A 4 -8.44 -5.46 13.40
N LEU A 5 -8.88 -4.77 12.35
CA LEU A 5 -9.04 -5.38 11.02
C LEU A 5 -7.66 -5.90 10.59
N PRO A 6 -7.53 -7.19 10.21
CA PRO A 6 -6.33 -7.66 9.53
C PRO A 6 -6.30 -7.00 8.15
N LEU A 7 -5.77 -5.78 8.07
CA LEU A 7 -5.65 -5.01 6.82
C LEU A 7 -4.86 -5.77 5.75
N ASN A 8 -3.96 -6.64 6.18
CA ASN A 8 -3.24 -7.60 5.36
C ASN A 8 -4.13 -8.68 4.69
N ALA A 9 -5.35 -8.91 5.17
CA ALA A 9 -6.33 -9.83 4.56
C ALA A 9 -7.26 -9.14 3.55
N VAL A 10 -7.11 -7.84 3.32
CA VAL A 10 -7.85 -7.08 2.31
C VAL A 10 -7.36 -7.48 0.91
N SER A 11 -8.25 -8.02 0.09
CA SER A 11 -7.97 -8.38 -1.31
C SER A 11 -8.54 -7.38 -2.32
N ALA A 12 -9.46 -6.53 -1.88
CA ALA A 12 -10.02 -5.46 -2.71
C ALA A 12 -10.20 -4.16 -1.91
N VAL A 13 -9.88 -3.05 -2.58
CA VAL A 13 -10.17 -1.70 -2.11
C VAL A 13 -11.18 -1.09 -3.08
N ILE A 14 -12.25 -0.52 -2.54
CA ILE A 14 -13.32 0.09 -3.32
C ILE A 14 -13.35 1.58 -3.00
N ILE A 15 -12.93 2.41 -3.96
CA ILE A 15 -13.00 3.86 -3.84
C ILE A 15 -14.42 4.28 -4.20
N ILE A 16 -15.19 4.71 -3.20
CA ILE A 16 -16.62 5.03 -3.36
C ILE A 16 -16.88 6.53 -3.56
N SER A 17 -15.96 7.39 -3.15
CA SER A 17 -16.03 8.85 -3.33
C SER A 17 -14.70 9.50 -3.00
N GLY A 18 -14.48 10.73 -3.45
CA GLY A 18 -13.37 11.57 -3.03
C GLY A 18 -13.01 12.61 -4.08
N GLU A 19 -12.09 13.51 -3.76
CA GLU A 19 -11.59 14.51 -4.69
C GLU A 19 -10.09 14.26 -4.94
N ILE A 20 -9.69 14.06 -6.19
CA ILE A 20 -8.30 13.82 -6.60
C ILE A 20 -7.82 14.99 -7.44
N GLY A 21 -6.63 15.50 -7.13
CA GLY A 21 -5.99 16.55 -7.93
C GLY A 21 -5.79 17.84 -7.14
N THR A 22 -5.20 18.83 -7.81
CA THR A 22 -4.92 20.13 -7.21
C THR A 22 -6.20 20.98 -7.19
N PRO A 23 -6.28 22.06 -6.38
CA PRO A 23 -7.43 22.96 -6.37
C PRO A 23 -7.82 23.51 -7.76
N GLU A 24 -6.85 23.56 -8.68
CA GLU A 24 -7.02 24.06 -10.04
C GLU A 24 -7.54 22.98 -11.01
N ASN A 25 -7.38 21.70 -10.66
CA ASN A 25 -7.81 20.56 -11.47
C ASN A 25 -8.30 19.41 -10.58
N VAL A 26 -9.47 19.63 -9.97
CA VAL A 26 -10.10 18.67 -9.05
C VAL A 26 -10.97 17.68 -9.82
N TRP A 27 -10.56 16.42 -9.85
CA TRP A 27 -11.42 15.30 -10.22
C TRP A 27 -12.30 14.92 -9.03
N LYS A 28 -13.62 15.07 -9.17
CA LYS A 28 -14.59 14.74 -8.12
C LYS A 28 -14.95 13.26 -8.08
N GLY A 29 -13.94 12.40 -7.91
CA GLY A 29 -14.21 11.00 -7.69
C GLY A 29 -14.83 10.34 -8.92
N PRO A 30 -15.03 9.02 -8.88
CA PRO A 30 -15.74 8.36 -9.95
C PRO A 30 -17.25 8.41 -9.63
N ASP A 31 -18.10 8.69 -10.63
CA ASP A 31 -19.57 8.55 -10.50
C ASP A 31 -19.98 7.10 -10.16
N ILE A 32 -19.07 6.15 -10.37
CA ILE A 32 -19.21 4.71 -10.16
C ILE A 32 -18.08 4.24 -9.24
N PRO A 33 -18.35 3.47 -8.17
CA PRO A 33 -17.30 2.94 -7.31
C PRO A 33 -16.18 2.23 -8.08
N VAL A 34 -14.93 2.62 -7.81
CA VAL A 34 -13.74 2.05 -8.44
C VAL A 34 -13.23 0.89 -7.59
N VAL A 35 -13.16 -0.30 -8.18
CA VAL A 35 -12.68 -1.51 -7.50
C VAL A 35 -11.23 -1.77 -7.90
N LEU A 36 -10.33 -1.70 -6.92
CA LEU A 36 -8.92 -2.06 -7.04
C LEU A 36 -8.69 -3.42 -6.38
N ARG A 37 -7.88 -4.27 -7.00
CA ARG A 37 -7.55 -5.61 -6.50
C ARG A 37 -6.08 -5.67 -6.09
N ARG A 38 -5.78 -6.45 -5.07
CA ARG A 38 -4.39 -6.74 -4.68
C ARG A 38 -3.76 -7.71 -5.69
N PRO A 39 -2.76 -7.29 -6.48
CA PRO A 39 -2.08 -8.21 -7.37
C PRO A 39 -1.10 -9.09 -6.58
N THR A 40 -0.64 -10.17 -7.21
CA THR A 40 0.57 -10.86 -6.74
C THR A 40 1.77 -10.02 -7.14
N LEU A 41 2.56 -9.59 -6.18
CA LEU A 41 3.80 -8.87 -6.47
C LEU A 41 4.87 -9.86 -6.94
N PRO A 42 5.70 -9.46 -7.91
CA PRO A 42 6.87 -10.24 -8.24
C PRO A 42 7.88 -10.21 -7.09
N SER A 43 8.58 -11.33 -6.87
CA SER A 43 9.61 -11.44 -5.85
C SER A 43 10.75 -10.44 -6.09
N LEU A 44 11.40 -9.98 -5.03
CA LEU A 44 12.57 -9.10 -5.11
C LEU A 44 13.68 -9.65 -6.03
N GLU A 45 13.81 -10.98 -6.10
CA GLU A 45 14.78 -11.69 -6.92
C GLU A 45 14.47 -11.68 -8.43
N SER A 46 13.30 -11.18 -8.85
CA SER A 46 12.89 -11.22 -10.25
C SER A 46 13.58 -10.16 -11.14
N GLY A 47 14.50 -9.37 -10.58
CA GLY A 47 15.26 -8.36 -11.33
C GLY A 47 14.46 -7.14 -11.79
N ILE A 48 13.24 -6.93 -11.26
CA ILE A 48 12.39 -5.78 -11.63
C ILE A 48 12.90 -4.47 -11.01
N LEU A 49 13.63 -4.57 -9.91
CA LEU A 49 14.47 -3.50 -9.40
C LEU A 49 15.76 -3.47 -10.22
N ASP A 50 15.63 -3.20 -11.53
CA ASP A 50 16.78 -3.08 -12.42
C ASP A 50 17.46 -1.72 -12.22
N ASP A 51 17.84 -1.44 -10.97
CA ASP A 51 18.61 -0.25 -10.65
C ASP A 51 20.08 -0.61 -10.84
N ASP A 52 20.72 0.08 -11.79
CA ASP A 52 22.18 0.11 -11.96
C ASP A 52 22.94 0.38 -10.64
N TYR A 53 22.23 0.88 -9.61
CA TYR A 53 22.70 1.05 -8.23
C TYR A 53 23.06 -0.26 -7.52
N ALA A 54 22.31 -1.34 -7.72
CA ALA A 54 22.56 -2.66 -7.13
C ALA A 54 23.65 -3.44 -7.89
N LYS A 55 23.93 -3.06 -9.14
CA LYS A 55 24.94 -3.69 -10.01
C LYS A 55 26.35 -3.13 -9.82
N ARG A 56 26.53 -2.08 -9.00
CA ARG A 56 27.86 -1.48 -8.74
C ARG A 56 28.68 -2.37 -7.79
N PRO A 57 29.83 -2.93 -8.24
CA PRO A 57 30.65 -3.83 -7.43
C PRO A 57 31.18 -3.16 -6.15
N GLU A 58 31.31 -1.83 -6.15
CA GLU A 58 31.72 -0.99 -5.01
C GLU A 58 30.66 -0.81 -3.92
N ASN A 59 29.39 -1.21 -4.15
CA ASN A 59 28.34 -1.20 -3.14
C ASN A 59 28.24 -2.51 -2.34
N PHE A 60 29.07 -3.52 -2.66
CA PHE A 60 29.26 -4.72 -1.83
C PHE A 60 30.19 -4.44 -0.64
N HIS A 61 29.93 -3.37 0.11
CA HIS A 61 30.39 -3.37 1.49
C HIS A 61 29.53 -4.40 2.21
N ARG A 62 30.17 -5.47 2.70
CA ARG A 62 29.61 -6.37 3.71
C ARG A 62 29.19 -5.51 4.89
N ILE A 63 27.98 -4.96 4.82
CA ILE A 63 27.30 -4.42 5.99
C ILE A 63 27.25 -5.60 6.95
N ASP A 64 27.83 -5.41 8.13
CA ASP A 64 27.73 -6.35 9.24
C ASP A 64 26.30 -6.84 9.29
N VAL A 65 26.10 -8.11 8.89
CA VAL A 65 24.80 -8.76 8.87
C VAL A 65 24.43 -8.94 10.32
N LEU A 66 23.87 -7.88 10.91
CA LEU A 66 23.17 -7.97 12.17
C LEU A 66 22.12 -9.05 11.95
N GLU A 67 22.19 -10.11 12.75
CA GLU A 67 21.18 -11.16 12.73
C GLU A 67 19.81 -10.49 12.81
N PRO A 68 18.87 -10.83 11.92
CA PRO A 68 17.56 -10.18 11.89
C PRO A 68 16.98 -10.29 13.29
N HIS A 69 16.76 -9.13 13.94
CA HIS A 69 16.00 -9.06 15.17
C HIS A 69 14.75 -9.92 15.01
N PRO A 70 14.38 -10.73 16.02
CA PRO A 70 13.37 -11.77 15.86
C PRO A 70 12.17 -11.18 15.15
N ASN A 71 11.91 -11.70 13.94
CA ASN A 71 10.87 -11.20 13.06
C ASN A 71 9.58 -11.10 13.88
N PRO A 72 9.05 -9.90 14.15
CA PRO A 72 7.69 -9.83 14.65
C PRO A 72 6.82 -10.52 13.60
N PRO A 73 5.83 -11.35 14.01
CA PRO A 73 5.12 -12.23 13.10
C PRO A 73 4.29 -11.36 12.15
N PHE A 74 4.90 -10.99 11.03
CA PHE A 74 4.29 -10.11 10.06
C PHE A 74 4.20 -10.74 8.69
N GLU A 75 4.53 -12.03 8.52
CA GLU A 75 4.17 -12.78 7.32
C GLU A 75 2.73 -12.44 6.96
N LEU A 76 2.57 -11.77 5.82
CA LEU A 76 1.26 -11.36 5.37
C LEU A 76 0.55 -12.67 5.02
N PRO A 77 -0.59 -13.01 5.65
CA PRO A 77 -1.36 -14.15 5.21
C PRO A 77 -1.77 -13.92 3.75
N PRO A 78 -2.05 -15.00 3.00
CA PRO A 78 -2.55 -14.89 1.64
C PRO A 78 -3.72 -13.90 1.56
N ALA A 79 -3.81 -13.15 0.46
CA ALA A 79 -4.91 -12.22 0.23
C ALA A 79 -6.24 -12.93 0.53
N GLY A 80 -6.97 -12.43 1.52
CA GLY A 80 -8.22 -13.03 1.98
C GLY A 80 -9.41 -12.63 1.10
N ASN A 81 -10.60 -12.67 1.68
CA ASN A 81 -11.86 -12.36 0.98
C ASN A 81 -12.43 -11.00 1.39
N LEU A 82 -11.64 -10.18 2.09
CA LEU A 82 -12.10 -8.91 2.65
C LEU A 82 -11.96 -7.79 1.63
N SER A 83 -13.00 -6.96 1.59
CA SER A 83 -13.01 -5.72 0.82
C SER A 83 -13.06 -4.54 1.78
N LEU A 84 -12.39 -3.46 1.44
CA LEU A 84 -12.41 -2.21 2.18
C LEU A 84 -13.01 -1.09 1.33
N HIS A 85 -14.02 -0.40 1.84
CA HIS A 85 -14.51 0.84 1.22
C HIS A 85 -13.64 2.01 1.70
N ILE A 86 -13.23 2.84 0.75
CA ILE A 86 -12.41 4.01 1.04
C ILE A 86 -13.06 5.25 0.42
N ARG A 87 -13.15 6.32 1.22
CA ARG A 87 -13.45 7.66 0.77
C ARG A 87 -12.18 8.49 0.86
N LEU A 88 -11.68 8.97 -0.27
CA LEU A 88 -10.50 9.85 -0.27
C LEU A 88 -10.94 11.22 0.25
N GLY A 89 -10.23 11.74 1.23
CA GLY A 89 -10.48 13.08 1.74
C GLY A 89 -9.48 14.07 1.15
N LYS A 90 -8.85 14.86 2.03
CA LYS A 90 -7.90 15.90 1.67
C LYS A 90 -6.58 15.31 1.16
N MET A 91 -6.06 15.89 0.08
CA MET A 91 -4.68 15.69 -0.32
C MET A 91 -3.72 16.21 0.76
N ILE A 92 -2.88 15.31 1.27
CA ILE A 92 -1.84 15.61 2.26
C ILE A 92 -0.59 16.15 1.57
N SER A 93 -0.20 15.53 0.46
CA SER A 93 1.05 15.84 -0.23
C SER A 93 1.02 15.36 -1.69
N GLU A 94 1.80 16.01 -2.52
CA GLU A 94 2.07 15.62 -3.91
C GLU A 94 3.58 15.44 -4.09
N GLY A 95 3.96 14.35 -4.73
CA GLY A 95 5.34 14.06 -5.11
C GLY A 95 5.42 13.60 -6.55
N ARG A 96 6.65 13.35 -7.02
CA ARG A 96 6.94 12.99 -8.42
C ARG A 96 6.11 11.81 -8.93
N THR A 97 5.99 10.75 -8.13
CA THR A 97 5.38 9.48 -8.55
C THR A 97 3.95 9.30 -8.07
N GLY A 98 3.42 10.23 -7.27
CA GLY A 98 2.09 10.07 -6.71
C GLY A 98 1.67 11.14 -5.71
N MET A 99 0.41 11.06 -5.34
CA MET A 99 -0.27 11.94 -4.41
C MET A 99 -0.70 11.15 -3.17
N LEU A 100 -0.55 11.75 -2.00
CA LEU A 100 -0.98 11.20 -0.72
C LEU A 100 -2.28 11.86 -0.26
N PHE A 101 -3.23 11.03 0.17
CA PHE A 101 -4.53 11.46 0.67
C PHE A 101 -4.78 10.89 2.05
N ASP A 102 -5.46 11.66 2.90
CA ASP A 102 -6.17 11.06 4.01
C ASP A 102 -7.38 10.26 3.47
N CYS A 103 -7.92 9.36 4.29
CA CYS A 103 -9.11 8.64 3.89
C CYS A 103 -9.95 8.16 5.06
N GLU A 104 -11.25 8.08 4.81
CA GLU A 104 -12.19 7.38 5.68
C GLU A 104 -12.34 5.95 5.17
N CYS A 105 -12.24 4.99 6.08
CA CYS A 105 -12.32 3.57 5.77
C CYS A 105 -13.56 2.95 6.41
N SER A 106 -14.27 2.14 5.66
CA SER A 106 -15.41 1.38 6.16
C SER A 106 -15.45 -0.03 5.57
N ILE A 107 -16.13 -0.93 6.27
CA ILE A 107 -16.33 -2.29 5.81
C ILE A 107 -17.64 -2.31 5.00
N PRO A 108 -17.70 -2.93 3.81
CA PRO A 108 -18.94 -3.05 3.03
C PRO A 108 -20.06 -3.71 3.84
N CYS A 109 -21.30 -3.28 3.60
CA CYS A 109 -22.48 -3.84 4.25
C CYS A 109 -22.55 -5.37 4.06
N GLY A 110 -22.86 -6.09 5.14
CA GLY A 110 -22.86 -7.56 5.18
C GLY A 110 -21.62 -8.21 5.82
N ASN A 111 -20.54 -7.46 6.05
CA ASN A 111 -19.36 -7.88 6.82
C ASN A 111 -19.24 -7.16 8.19
N GLU A 112 -20.30 -6.48 8.59
CA GLU A 112 -20.37 -5.57 9.76
C GLU A 112 -20.24 -6.31 11.10
N THR A 113 -20.61 -7.59 11.11
CA THR A 113 -20.56 -8.48 12.29
C THR A 113 -19.15 -8.74 12.81
N LEU A 114 -18.12 -8.36 12.06
CA LEU A 114 -16.73 -8.62 12.42
C LEU A 114 -16.19 -7.67 13.50
N GLY A 115 -16.87 -6.54 13.74
CA GLY A 115 -16.55 -5.61 14.82
C GLY A 115 -15.13 -5.03 14.74
N TYR A 116 -14.54 -4.99 13.55
CA TYR A 116 -13.15 -4.62 13.39
C TYR A 116 -12.92 -3.11 13.48
N GLN A 117 -11.89 -2.71 14.23
CA GLN A 117 -11.36 -1.35 14.20
C GLN A 117 -10.34 -1.22 13.06
N ILE A 118 -10.46 -0.16 12.27
CA ILE A 118 -9.52 0.16 11.20
C ILE A 118 -8.61 1.26 11.73
N PRO A 119 -7.28 1.08 11.73
CA PRO A 119 -6.38 2.16 12.12
C PRO A 119 -6.52 3.35 11.16
N PRO A 120 -6.17 4.57 11.58
CA PRO A 120 -6.00 5.67 10.65
C PRO A 120 -4.99 5.28 9.56
N ILE A 121 -5.43 5.32 8.30
CA ILE A 121 -4.59 5.01 7.14
C ILE A 121 -4.61 6.15 6.13
N VAL A 122 -3.56 6.21 5.32
CA VAL A 122 -3.41 7.12 4.20
C VAL A 122 -3.32 6.32 2.91
N VAL A 123 -3.75 6.93 1.81
CA VAL A 123 -3.67 6.32 0.47
C VAL A 123 -2.69 7.10 -0.38
N LYS A 124 -1.74 6.37 -0.99
CA LYS A 124 -0.90 6.89 -2.05
C LYS A 124 -1.46 6.46 -3.40
N LEU A 125 -1.74 7.42 -4.28
CA LEU A 125 -2.17 7.17 -5.64
C LEU A 125 -1.05 7.51 -6.61
N ALA A 126 -0.80 6.63 -7.57
CA ALA A 126 0.18 6.88 -8.61
C ALA A 126 -0.30 8.04 -9.51
N THR A 127 0.62 8.92 -9.89
CA THR A 127 0.38 9.88 -10.97
C THR A 127 0.36 9.16 -12.33
N GLN A 128 -0.13 9.84 -13.36
CA GLN A 128 -0.23 9.26 -14.69
C GLN A 128 1.15 8.74 -15.15
N TYR A 129 1.19 7.52 -15.69
CA TYR A 129 2.39 6.83 -16.15
C TYR A 129 3.42 6.41 -15.06
N HIS A 130 3.08 6.52 -13.77
CA HIS A 130 3.96 6.11 -12.66
C HIS A 130 3.50 4.85 -11.93
N SER A 131 2.67 4.00 -12.57
CA SER A 131 2.21 2.73 -11.99
C SER A 131 3.35 1.74 -11.74
N GLU A 132 4.38 1.75 -12.60
CA GLU A 132 5.57 0.91 -12.43
C GLU A 132 6.40 1.33 -11.21
N ASP A 133 6.59 2.63 -11.01
CA ASP A 133 7.26 3.16 -9.81
C ASP A 133 6.52 2.74 -8.54
N MET A 134 5.18 2.78 -8.56
CA MET A 134 4.35 2.34 -7.44
C MET A 134 4.50 0.83 -7.17
N THR A 135 4.68 0.04 -8.24
CA THR A 135 4.90 -1.41 -8.14
C THR A 135 6.26 -1.69 -7.52
N LYS A 136 7.32 -0.99 -7.95
CA LYS A 136 8.66 -1.09 -7.36
C LYS A 136 8.65 -0.71 -5.88
N GLU A 137 7.96 0.37 -5.53
CA GLU A 137 7.78 0.77 -4.12
C GLU A 137 7.06 -0.31 -3.31
N ALA A 138 6.02 -0.93 -3.86
CA ALA A 138 5.31 -2.03 -3.20
C ALA A 138 6.20 -3.25 -2.96
N ILE A 139 7.01 -3.64 -3.96
CA ILE A 139 8.01 -4.72 -3.84
C ILE A 139 9.02 -4.41 -2.73
N MET A 140 9.49 -3.15 -2.67
CA MET A 140 10.42 -2.72 -1.62
C MET A 140 9.79 -2.82 -0.23
N TYR A 141 8.52 -2.43 -0.06
CA TYR A 141 7.83 -2.62 1.21
C TYR A 141 7.74 -4.10 1.62
N GLU A 142 7.47 -5.01 0.67
CA GLU A 142 7.46 -6.45 0.93
C GLU A 142 8.83 -6.97 1.38
N GLY A 143 9.91 -6.53 0.72
CA GLY A 143 11.28 -6.88 1.10
C GLY A 143 11.74 -6.26 2.44
N LEU A 144 11.20 -5.11 2.84
CA LEU A 144 11.56 -4.38 4.06
C LEU A 144 10.58 -4.61 5.21
N GLN A 145 9.85 -5.72 5.21
CA GLN A 145 8.82 -6.07 6.18
C GLN A 145 9.30 -5.98 7.64
N CYS A 146 10.54 -6.36 7.93
CA CYS A 146 11.12 -6.29 9.28
C CYS A 146 11.33 -4.85 9.80
N LEU A 147 11.40 -3.85 8.91
CA LEU A 147 11.58 -2.44 9.27
C LEU A 147 10.25 -1.68 9.40
N GLN A 148 9.17 -2.25 8.89
CA GLN A 148 7.86 -1.59 8.86
C GLN A 148 7.27 -1.41 10.26
N GLY A 149 6.79 -0.20 10.51
CA GLY A 149 6.22 0.20 11.80
C GLY A 149 7.25 0.54 12.87
N SER A 150 8.55 0.50 12.55
CA SER A 150 9.64 0.99 13.40
C SER A 150 10.40 2.11 12.70
N VAL A 151 11.01 1.82 11.55
CA VAL A 151 11.89 2.75 10.82
C VAL A 151 11.20 3.30 9.57
N ILE A 152 10.36 2.49 8.94
CA ILE A 152 9.56 2.89 7.77
C ILE A 152 8.06 2.72 8.06
N PRO A 153 7.17 3.44 7.34
CA PRO A 153 5.73 3.28 7.48
C PRO A 153 5.27 1.84 7.22
N ARG A 154 4.14 1.45 7.82
CA ARG A 154 3.49 0.18 7.49
C ARG A 154 2.74 0.32 6.16
N CYS A 155 3.07 -0.52 5.19
CA CYS A 155 2.34 -0.69 3.95
C CYS A 155 1.36 -1.85 4.10
N TYR A 156 0.07 -1.54 4.09
CA TYR A 156 -0.99 -2.54 4.28
C TYR A 156 -1.36 -3.28 3.00
N GLY A 157 -0.91 -2.79 1.84
CA GLY A 157 -1.11 -3.46 0.55
C GLY A 157 -0.91 -2.52 -0.62
N PHE A 158 -0.74 -3.14 -1.78
CA PHE A 158 -0.71 -2.50 -3.09
C PHE A 158 -1.93 -2.96 -3.88
N PHE A 159 -2.62 -2.03 -4.54
CA PHE A 159 -3.86 -2.30 -5.24
C PHE A 159 -3.86 -1.59 -6.59
N GLN A 160 -4.34 -2.29 -7.62
CA GLN A 160 -4.39 -1.76 -8.98
C GLN A 160 -5.68 -2.16 -9.69
N PHE A 161 -5.96 -1.49 -10.81
CA PHE A 161 -6.98 -1.95 -11.75
C PHE A 161 -6.57 -3.30 -12.35
N ARG A 162 -7.57 -4.13 -12.65
CA ARG A 162 -7.36 -5.42 -13.31
C ARG A 162 -7.23 -5.25 -14.82
#